data_AF-A0A965CAS8-F1
#
_entry.id   AF-A0A965CAS8-F1
#
_cell.length_a   1.000
_cell.length_b   1.000
_cell.length_c   1.000
_cell.angle_alpha   90.00
_cell.angle_beta   90.00
_cell.angle_gamma   90.00
#
_symmetry.space_group_name_H-M   'P 1'
#
loop_
_entity.id
_entity.type
_entity.pdbx_description
1 polymer ?
#
loop_
_entity_poly.entity_id
_entity_poly.type
_entity_poly.pdbx_seq_one_letter_code
_entity_poly.pdbx_strand_id
1 'polypeptide(L)'
;MIYRKVPMNIFIIVATFAVAGFASYAFTKAGIDKLKTSDADLLARGWGWVSKAPKGTTKFIGLAELLGGLGVILSPVAVTVFDFDWALPLGIAAAAGLATIMVLANLVHIVRKEFKYTYKSGLMLLAVTVIATVLLALYPTA
;
A
#
# COMPACT_ATOMS: atom_id res chain seq x y z
N MET A 1 35.26 -14.19 5.68
CA MET A 1 34.19 -15.02 5.09
C MET A 1 33.71 -16.00 6.16
N ILE A 2 32.77 -15.58 7.00
CA ILE A 2 32.21 -16.41 8.08
C ILE A 2 30.71 -16.53 7.80
N TYR A 3 30.28 -17.79 7.74
CA TYR A 3 28.94 -18.29 7.49
C TYR A 3 27.88 -17.60 8.33
N ARG A 4 26.86 -17.02 7.69
CA ARG A 4 25.54 -16.82 8.31
C ARG A 4 24.43 -17.19 7.34
N LYS A 5 24.30 -18.49 7.06
CA LYS A 5 23.08 -19.03 6.45
C LYS A 5 22.07 -19.28 7.57
N VAL A 6 21.40 -18.23 8.06
CA VAL A 6 20.03 -18.47 8.53
C VAL A 6 19.30 -19.02 7.30
N PRO A 7 18.64 -20.20 7.37
CA PRO A 7 17.92 -20.70 6.21
C PRO A 7 16.86 -19.64 5.86
N MET A 8 17.13 -18.91 4.79
CA MET A 8 16.26 -17.87 4.28
C MET A 8 14.90 -18.54 4.05
N ASN A 9 13.89 -18.09 4.79
CA ASN A 9 12.57 -18.71 4.68
C ASN A 9 11.98 -18.33 3.31
N ILE A 10 12.28 -19.17 2.32
CA ILE A 10 11.90 -18.96 0.93
C ILE A 10 10.39 -18.75 0.78
N PHE A 11 9.59 -19.35 1.66
CA PHE A 11 8.15 -19.14 1.70
C PHE A 11 7.80 -17.71 2.07
N ILE A 12 8.47 -17.10 3.05
CA ILE A 12 8.28 -15.69 3.41
C ILE A 12 8.69 -14.80 2.24
N ILE A 13 9.84 -15.05 1.60
CA ILE A 13 10.29 -14.25 0.45
C ILE A 13 9.26 -14.25 -0.67
N VAL A 14 8.84 -15.44 -1.10
CA VAL A 14 7.88 -15.59 -2.20
C VAL A 14 6.53 -14.97 -1.83
N ALA A 15 6.05 -15.19 -0.60
CA ALA A 15 4.81 -14.58 -0.14
C ALA A 15 4.89 -13.05 -0.10
N THR A 16 5.99 -12.49 0.41
CA THR A 16 6.21 -11.03 0.46
C THR A 16 6.18 -10.45 -0.94
N PHE A 17 6.92 -11.01 -1.90
CA PHE A 17 6.93 -10.49 -3.26
C PHE A 17 5.57 -10.61 -3.96
N ALA A 18 4.82 -11.69 -3.73
CA ALA A 18 3.48 -11.84 -4.28
C ALA A 18 2.52 -10.77 -3.74
N VAL A 19 2.46 -10.61 -2.40
CA VAL A 19 1.55 -9.66 -1.74
C VAL A 19 1.98 -8.22 -1.98
N ALA A 20 3.27 -7.90 -1.83
CA ALA A 20 3.83 -6.57 -2.08
C ALA A 20 3.71 -6.18 -3.55
N GLY A 21 3.92 -7.11 -4.48
CA GLY A 21 3.75 -6.85 -5.91
C GLY A 21 2.31 -6.48 -6.26
N PHE A 22 1.33 -7.21 -5.72
CA PHE A 22 -0.08 -6.88 -5.90
C PHE A 22 -0.44 -5.53 -5.24
N ALA A 23 -0.01 -5.31 -3.99
CA ALA A 23 -0.22 -4.04 -3.30
C ALA A 23 0.37 -2.87 -4.09
N SER A 24 1.61 -3.01 -4.54
CA SER A 24 2.31 -2.01 -5.34
C SER A 24 1.52 -1.66 -6.59
N TYR A 25 1.13 -2.66 -7.38
CA TYR A 25 0.32 -2.44 -8.59
C TYR A 25 -0.97 -1.66 -8.29
N ALA A 26 -1.73 -2.10 -7.28
CA ALA A 26 -3.02 -1.50 -6.95
C ALA A 26 -2.87 -0.04 -6.50
N PHE A 27 -1.97 0.24 -5.54
CA PHE A 27 -1.83 1.56 -4.94
C PHE A 27 -1.05 2.54 -5.80
N THR A 28 -0.03 2.10 -6.53
CA THR A 28 0.67 2.96 -7.49
C THR A 28 -0.28 3.41 -8.59
N LYS A 29 -1.10 2.51 -9.14
CA LYS A 29 -2.12 2.86 -10.14
C LYS A 29 -3.17 3.83 -9.58
N ALA A 30 -3.71 3.54 -8.40
CA ALA A 30 -4.70 4.39 -7.75
C ALA A 30 -4.14 5.79 -7.40
N GLY A 31 -2.90 5.84 -6.91
CA GLY A 31 -2.21 7.07 -6.56
C GLY A 31 -1.96 7.94 -7.77
N ILE A 32 -1.49 7.34 -8.88
CA ILE A 32 -1.31 8.06 -10.15
C ILE A 32 -2.65 8.61 -10.68
N ASP A 33 -3.74 7.84 -10.64
CA ASP A 33 -5.06 8.31 -11.09
C ASP A 33 -5.52 9.51 -10.26
N LYS A 34 -5.39 9.46 -8.94
CA LYS A 34 -5.71 10.58 -8.04
C LYS A 34 -4.83 11.81 -8.27
N LEU A 35 -3.55 11.62 -8.57
CA LEU A 35 -2.63 12.73 -8.86
C LEU A 35 -2.94 13.40 -10.20
N LYS A 36 -3.28 12.62 -11.23
CA LYS A 36 -3.48 13.12 -12.60
C LYS A 36 -4.89 13.61 -12.89
N THR A 37 -5.90 13.10 -12.20
CA THR A 37 -7.30 13.39 -12.49
C THR A 37 -7.77 14.63 -11.73
N SER A 38 -8.49 15.54 -12.39
CA SER A 38 -9.03 16.74 -11.73
C SER A 38 -10.15 16.38 -10.75
N ASP A 39 -10.40 17.21 -9.74
CA ASP A 39 -11.49 16.98 -8.81
C ASP A 39 -12.86 16.99 -9.52
N ALA A 40 -13.02 17.80 -10.57
CA ALA A 40 -14.23 17.83 -11.40
C ALA A 40 -14.47 16.51 -12.13
N ASP A 41 -13.43 15.92 -12.73
CA ASP A 41 -13.53 14.63 -13.43
C ASP A 41 -13.80 13.48 -12.45
N LEU A 42 -13.21 13.51 -11.24
CA LEU A 42 -13.50 12.53 -10.19
C LEU A 42 -14.96 12.62 -9.74
N LEU A 43 -15.49 13.83 -9.58
CA LEU A 43 -16.90 14.04 -9.26
C LEU A 43 -17.82 13.52 -10.38
N ALA A 44 -17.45 13.74 -11.64
CA ALA A 44 -18.17 13.18 -12.80
C ALA A 44 -18.15 11.65 -12.83
N ARG A 45 -17.09 11.01 -12.30
CA ARG A 45 -17.00 9.55 -12.07
C ARG A 45 -17.78 9.06 -10.84
N GLY A 46 -18.53 9.92 -10.17
CA GLY A 46 -19.34 9.58 -9.00
C GLY A 46 -18.59 9.59 -7.67
N TRP A 47 -17.37 10.14 -7.61
CA TRP A 47 -16.60 10.23 -6.36
C TRP A 47 -17.06 11.41 -5.49
N GLY A 48 -18.32 11.37 -5.04
CA GLY A 48 -18.95 12.45 -4.28
C GLY A 48 -18.35 12.74 -2.89
N TRP A 49 -17.23 12.12 -2.52
CA TRP A 49 -16.44 12.49 -1.34
C TRP A 49 -15.48 13.64 -1.62
N VAL A 50 -15.07 13.81 -2.87
CA VAL A 50 -14.11 14.83 -3.28
C VAL A 50 -14.64 16.24 -3.00
N SER A 51 -15.95 16.49 -3.20
CA SER A 51 -16.57 17.80 -2.93
C SER A 51 -16.72 18.14 -1.44
N LYS A 52 -16.61 17.14 -0.55
CA LYS A 52 -16.72 17.30 0.90
C LYS A 52 -15.37 17.30 1.61
N ALA A 53 -14.30 16.94 0.90
CA ALA A 53 -12.97 16.89 1.45
C ALA A 53 -12.30 18.29 1.40
N PRO A 54 -11.40 18.61 2.34
CA PRO A 54 -10.55 19.77 2.22
C PRO A 54 -9.79 19.80 0.88
N LYS A 55 -9.52 21.00 0.36
CA LYS A 55 -8.79 21.16 -0.89
C LYS A 55 -7.43 20.49 -0.80
N GLY A 56 -7.10 19.67 -1.80
CA GLY A 56 -5.83 18.95 -1.88
C GLY A 56 -5.82 17.58 -1.20
N THR A 57 -6.87 17.18 -0.46
CA THR A 57 -6.95 15.84 0.16
C THR A 57 -6.79 14.72 -0.87
N THR A 58 -7.42 14.83 -2.04
CA THR A 58 -7.26 13.84 -3.13
C THR A 58 -5.81 13.69 -3.56
N LYS A 59 -5.07 14.80 -3.68
CA LYS A 59 -3.67 14.80 -4.13
C LYS A 59 -2.74 14.28 -3.05
N PHE A 60 -3.01 14.63 -1.79
CA PHE A 60 -2.29 14.07 -0.64
C PHE A 60 -2.44 12.55 -0.58
N ILE A 61 -3.67 12.04 -0.66
CA ILE A 61 -3.93 10.59 -0.69
C ILE A 61 -3.23 9.97 -1.90
N GLY A 62 -3.34 10.57 -3.08
CA GLY A 62 -2.70 10.04 -4.28
C GLY A 62 -1.18 9.95 -4.17
N LEU A 63 -0.53 10.96 -3.58
CA LEU A 63 0.91 10.93 -3.31
C LEU A 63 1.27 9.86 -2.29
N ALA A 64 0.51 9.76 -1.20
CA ALA A 64 0.74 8.77 -0.16
C ALA A 64 0.55 7.33 -0.68
N GLU A 65 -0.47 7.07 -1.50
CA GLU A 65 -0.69 5.78 -2.16
C GLU A 65 0.42 5.46 -3.16
N LEU A 66 0.89 6.44 -3.93
CA LEU A 66 2.00 6.26 -4.86
C LEU A 66 3.29 5.90 -4.13
N LEU A 67 3.66 6.67 -3.11
CA LEU A 67 4.86 6.44 -2.31
C LEU A 67 4.76 5.12 -1.54
N GLY A 68 3.60 4.82 -0.96
CA GLY A 68 3.36 3.55 -0.27
C GLY A 68 3.43 2.35 -1.21
N GLY A 69 2.81 2.45 -2.38
CA GLY A 69 2.83 1.40 -3.41
C GLY A 69 4.23 1.15 -3.98
N LEU A 70 5.05 2.19 -4.13
CA LEU A 70 6.46 2.01 -4.51
C LEU A 70 7.29 1.45 -3.35
N GLY A 71 7.14 1.99 -2.15
CA GLY A 71 7.92 1.58 -0.97
C GLY A 71 7.73 0.12 -0.59
N VAL A 72 6.49 -0.41 -0.67
CA VAL A 72 6.17 -1.79 -0.30
C VAL A 72 6.91 -2.82 -1.17
N ILE A 73 7.19 -2.52 -2.44
CA ILE A 73 7.91 -3.43 -3.36
C ILE A 73 9.41 -3.13 -3.43
N LEU A 74 9.80 -1.85 -3.41
CA LEU A 74 11.22 -1.48 -3.53
C LEU A 74 12.04 -1.91 -2.31
N SER A 75 11.43 -1.93 -1.14
CA SER A 75 12.09 -2.34 0.10
C SER A 75 12.59 -3.80 0.09
N PRO A 76 11.76 -4.83 -0.17
CA PRO A 76 12.26 -6.22 -0.25
C PRO A 76 13.20 -6.45 -1.44
N VAL A 77 13.05 -5.71 -2.56
CA VAL A 77 14.04 -5.71 -3.65
C VAL A 77 15.40 -5.20 -3.15
N ALA A 78 15.42 -4.09 -2.41
CA ALA A 78 16.64 -3.51 -1.88
C ALA A 78 17.38 -4.48 -0.95
N VAL A 79 16.65 -5.16 -0.07
CA VAL A 79 17.21 -6.19 0.82
C VAL A 79 17.72 -7.39 0.02
N THR A 80 16.93 -7.96 -0.88
CA THR A 80 17.27 -9.23 -1.54
C THR A 80 18.29 -9.11 -2.65
N VAL A 81 18.35 -7.97 -3.35
CA VAL A 81 19.24 -7.78 -4.51
C VAL A 81 20.52 -7.03 -4.13
N PHE A 82 20.45 -6.15 -3.13
CA PHE A 82 21.54 -5.22 -2.82
C PHE A 82 22.02 -5.28 -1.36
N ASP A 83 21.49 -6.20 -0.55
CA ASP A 83 21.81 -6.33 0.89
C ASP A 83 21.58 -5.04 1.69
N PHE A 84 20.59 -4.24 1.28
CA PHE A 84 20.24 -2.97 1.92
C PHE A 84 19.19 -3.15 3.03
N ASP A 85 19.57 -3.81 4.12
CA ASP A 85 18.68 -4.08 5.27
C ASP A 85 18.02 -2.82 5.86
N TRP A 86 18.69 -1.66 5.74
CA TRP A 86 18.15 -0.36 6.18
C TRP A 86 16.87 0.05 5.44
N ALA A 87 16.60 -0.51 4.27
CA ALA A 87 15.39 -0.23 3.51
C ALA A 87 14.14 -0.92 4.09
N LEU A 88 14.31 -1.93 4.95
CA LEU A 88 13.19 -2.73 5.46
C LEU A 88 12.20 -1.92 6.32
N PRO A 89 12.64 -1.09 7.29
CA PRO A 89 11.75 -0.22 8.05
C PRO A 89 10.92 0.72 7.16
N LEU A 90 11.47 1.18 6.03
CA LEU A 90 10.75 2.05 5.08
C LEU A 90 9.61 1.29 4.37
N GLY A 91 9.85 0.03 3.98
CA GLY A 91 8.82 -0.83 3.42
C GLY A 91 7.70 -1.12 4.41
N ILE A 92 8.06 -1.41 5.66
CA ILE A 92 7.07 -1.63 6.75
C ILE A 92 6.22 -0.37 6.95
N ALA A 93 6.85 0.81 7.04
CA ALA A 93 6.14 2.08 7.17
C ALA A 93 5.24 2.37 5.96
N ALA A 94 5.70 2.06 4.74
CA ALA A 94 4.91 2.20 3.52
C ALA A 94 3.64 1.31 3.55
N ALA A 95 3.79 0.01 3.87
CA ALA A 95 2.67 -0.92 3.97
C ALA A 95 1.68 -0.53 5.07
N ALA A 96 2.18 -0.12 6.25
CA ALA A 96 1.36 0.34 7.36
C ALA A 96 0.62 1.64 7.03
N GLY A 97 1.26 2.57 6.30
CA GLY A 97 0.64 3.78 5.80
C GLY A 97 -0.51 3.49 4.83
N LEU A 98 -0.31 2.56 3.89
CA LEU A 98 -1.39 2.10 3.00
C LEU A 98 -2.53 1.44 3.78
N ALA A 99 -2.23 0.59 4.77
CA ALA A 99 -3.24 -0.02 5.63
C ALA A 99 -4.04 1.04 6.38
N THR A 100 -3.39 2.09 6.88
CA THR A 100 -4.04 3.23 7.54
C THR A 100 -4.97 3.96 6.58
N ILE A 101 -4.55 4.24 5.35
CA ILE A 101 -5.41 4.82 4.30
C ILE A 101 -6.64 3.94 4.08
N MET A 102 -6.46 2.61 4.01
CA MET A 102 -7.58 1.70 3.79
C MET A 102 -8.55 1.65 4.97
N VAL A 103 -8.06 1.69 6.21
CA VAL A 103 -8.94 1.80 7.39
C VAL A 103 -9.79 3.07 7.29
N LEU A 104 -9.16 4.23 7.05
CA LEU A 104 -9.86 5.50 6.95
C LEU A 104 -10.84 5.52 5.77
N ALA A 105 -10.47 4.98 4.61
CA ALA A 105 -11.33 4.90 3.43
C ALA A 105 -12.58 4.05 3.70
N ASN A 106 -12.41 2.88 4.32
CA ASN A 106 -13.55 2.02 4.68
C ASN A 106 -14.47 2.73 5.68
N LEU A 107 -13.94 3.41 6.70
CA LEU A 107 -14.73 4.20 7.65
C LEU A 107 -15.53 5.31 6.96
N VAL A 108 -14.91 6.05 6.04
CA VAL A 108 -15.59 7.09 5.25
C VAL A 108 -16.76 6.48 4.46
N HIS A 109 -16.57 5.33 3.81
CA HIS A 109 -17.65 4.67 3.07
C HIS A 109 -18.76 4.11 3.99
N ILE A 110 -18.43 3.68 5.21
CA ILE A 110 -19.43 3.28 6.22
C ILE A 110 -20.28 4.48 6.64
N VAL A 111 -19.64 5.59 7.04
CA VAL A 111 -20.33 6.82 7.46
C VAL A 111 -21.24 7.36 6.35
N ARG A 112 -20.82 7.23 5.09
CA ARG A 112 -21.59 7.65 3.91
C ARG A 112 -22.68 6.66 3.49
N LYS A 113 -22.81 5.51 4.17
CA LYS A 113 -23.72 4.42 3.80
C LYS A 113 -23.50 3.87 2.39
N GLU A 114 -22.26 3.97 1.90
CA GLU A 114 -21.80 3.48 0.59
C GLU A 114 -21.05 2.15 0.70
N PHE A 115 -20.77 1.68 1.92
CA PHE A 115 -19.94 0.50 2.19
C PHE A 115 -20.40 -0.76 1.45
N LYS A 116 -21.71 -0.95 1.25
CA LYS A 116 -22.25 -2.09 0.49
C LYS A 116 -21.74 -2.17 -0.95
N TYR A 117 -21.27 -1.05 -1.52
CA TYR A 117 -20.70 -0.99 -2.86
C TYR A 117 -19.18 -1.16 -2.87
N THR A 118 -18.50 -0.85 -1.75
CA THR A 118 -17.04 -0.78 -1.69
C THR A 118 -16.39 -1.85 -0.82
N TYR A 119 -17.16 -2.59 -0.01
CA TYR A 119 -16.60 -3.51 1.00
C TYR A 119 -15.67 -4.57 0.41
N LYS A 120 -15.96 -5.10 -0.80
CA LYS A 120 -15.12 -6.14 -1.41
C LYS A 120 -13.71 -5.62 -1.69
N SER A 121 -13.59 -4.52 -2.42
CA SER A 121 -12.28 -3.94 -2.74
C SER A 121 -11.64 -3.30 -1.52
N GLY A 122 -12.43 -2.61 -0.69
CA GLY A 122 -11.96 -1.94 0.52
C GLY A 122 -11.37 -2.90 1.55
N LEU A 123 -12.04 -4.02 1.83
CA LEU A 123 -11.54 -5.03 2.78
C LEU A 123 -10.40 -5.86 2.20
N MET A 124 -10.42 -6.17 0.89
CA MET A 124 -9.33 -6.89 0.23
C MET A 124 -8.03 -6.08 0.24
N LEU A 125 -8.08 -4.80 -0.13
CA LEU A 125 -6.91 -3.91 -0.10
C LEU A 125 -6.42 -3.66 1.33
N LEU A 126 -7.33 -3.60 2.32
CA LEU A 126 -6.94 -3.57 3.73
C LEU A 126 -6.21 -4.85 4.14
N ALA A 127 -6.76 -6.03 3.81
CA ALA A 127 -6.14 -7.30 4.14
C ALA A 127 -4.75 -7.43 3.51
N VAL A 128 -4.62 -7.10 2.22
CA VAL A 128 -3.36 -7.14 1.48
C VAL A 128 -2.30 -6.25 2.13
N THR A 129 -2.65 -5.03 2.53
CA THR A 129 -1.69 -4.08 3.12
C THR A 129 -1.29 -4.46 4.55
N VAL A 130 -2.22 -5.01 5.34
CA VAL A 130 -1.91 -5.59 6.66
C VAL A 130 -0.98 -6.80 6.50
N ILE A 131 -1.29 -7.72 5.58
CA ILE A 131 -0.46 -8.89 5.32
C ILE A 131 0.93 -8.46 4.81
N ALA A 132 1.00 -7.49 3.90
CA ALA A 132 2.28 -6.94 3.43
C ALA A 132 3.10 -6.36 4.59
N THR A 133 2.47 -5.65 5.52
CA THR A 133 3.14 -5.09 6.71
C THR A 133 3.76 -6.20 7.57
N VAL A 134 3.00 -7.26 7.84
CA VAL A 134 3.49 -8.42 8.63
C VAL A 134 4.60 -9.15 7.90
N LEU A 135 4.42 -9.43 6.60
CA LEU A 135 5.41 -10.14 5.79
C LEU A 135 6.72 -9.37 5.65
N LEU A 136 6.66 -8.03 5.55
CA LEU A 136 7.85 -7.18 5.57
C LEU A 136 8.50 -7.14 6.95
N ALA A 137 7.73 -7.13 8.04
CA ALA A 137 8.27 -7.18 9.40
C ALA A 137 8.96 -8.52 9.71
N LEU A 138 8.55 -9.59 9.04
CA LEU A 138 9.16 -10.93 9.16
C LEU A 138 10.19 -11.22 8.06
N TYR A 139 10.48 -10.24 7.19
CA TYR A 139 11.35 -10.46 6.04
C TYR A 139 12.78 -10.73 6.48
N PRO A 140 13.45 -11.75 5.92
CA PRO A 140 14.83 -12.05 6.30
C PRO A 140 15.77 -10.94 5.83
N THR A 141 16.68 -10.54 6.71
CA THR A 141 17.83 -9.68 6.41
C THR A 141 19.05 -10.52 6.07
N ALA A 142 20.05 -9.92 5.42
CA ALA A 142 21.30 -10.59 5.05
C ALA A 142 22.19 -10.95 6.25
#